data_AF-A0A7M7SYX4-F1
#
_entry.id   AF-A0A7M7SYX4-F1
#
_cell.length_a   1.000
_cell.length_b   1.000
_cell.length_c   1.000
_cell.angle_alpha   90.00
_cell.angle_beta   90.00
_cell.angle_gamma   90.00
#
_symmetry.space_group_name_H-M   'P 1'
#
loop_
_entity.id
_entity.type
_entity.pdbx_description
1 polymer ?
#
loop_
_entity_poly.entity_id
_entity_poly.type
_entity_poly.pdbx_seq_one_letter_code
_entity_poly.pdbx_strand_id
1 'polypeptide(L)'
;MLSRPVRHQIQRGQKVKQCMGHLFRHLSSSSARRQNDSSALNKEYDAIIVGAGHNGLVASAYLQKAGLNTLVLERRHLIGGAAVTEEIVPGYKFSRCSYVLSLLRPIIVKDLELKKHGLKVHLRSDHAFTPLLEEPGPNGRPRSLLMSKDEEFTKQQIAQFSKKDAEAYHEFDEYLMRIAGAIGPLLDNPPLDLKPGSRSSLKQKMQMVDIVKSMAKSGKALGQDIPEFYKLLTAPMNKILDSWFESEPLKATLATDSVIGAFLTPDTPGSGYVLLHHVMGEIEGVKGAWGYAEGGMGAVSGCIASSARSHGATILTEKPVSSVLVSGDNQACGVVLEDGTEIKSKMVLSNATPKITFLDLIPSGILPEEFVQEVSSFDFKSPVTKINVAVNRLPNFTAMPNKSDNTPGPNHFGTIHLNCERTDLLNKAYDSAMLGEIPELPMIEMCIPSSLDPTLAPEGCHVISLFTQYTPYELSGGRQWDEETKDMYCDRVFDCIEAYAPGFKDSVVGRDILTPPDLERIFGLTGGNIFHGAMSLDQLYFSRPFPSCGSYRTPIKGLYLCGSGSHPGGGVMGAPGRNAAMVVKADML
;
A
#
# COMPACT_ATOMS: atom_id res chain seq x y z
N MET A 1 35.27 4.24 65.45
CA MET A 1 34.40 3.04 65.58
C MET A 1 33.05 3.42 65.00
N LEU A 2 32.78 3.05 63.74
CA LEU A 2 31.93 1.91 63.35
C LEU A 2 30.47 2.13 63.82
N SER A 3 29.42 2.18 63.00
CA SER A 3 29.20 1.46 61.73
C SER A 3 27.88 1.85 61.01
N ARG A 4 27.98 1.98 59.66
CA ARG A 4 27.08 1.54 58.56
C ARG A 4 25.65 2.12 58.35
N PRO A 5 25.33 2.48 57.08
CA PRO A 5 23.99 2.45 56.52
C PRO A 5 23.74 1.32 55.49
N VAL A 6 22.52 0.78 55.56
CA VAL A 6 21.58 0.26 54.55
C VAL A 6 22.11 -0.15 53.16
N ARG A 7 22.04 -1.46 52.87
CA ARG A 7 21.99 -2.06 51.51
C ARG A 7 20.82 -3.03 51.47
N HIS A 8 19.75 -2.71 50.74
CA HIS A 8 18.81 -3.71 50.22
C HIS A 8 17.92 -3.08 49.12
N GLN A 9 18.44 -3.01 47.88
CA GLN A 9 17.60 -2.93 46.67
C GLN A 9 18.40 -3.13 45.38
N ILE A 10 19.24 -4.16 45.29
CA ILE A 10 19.77 -4.66 44.00
C ILE A 10 19.90 -6.17 44.11
N GLN A 11 18.79 -6.89 43.97
CA GLN A 11 18.81 -8.36 43.81
C GLN A 11 17.46 -8.92 43.30
N ARG A 12 16.92 -8.33 42.23
CA ARG A 12 15.83 -8.96 41.44
C ARG A 12 15.98 -8.84 39.91
N GLY A 13 17.13 -8.38 39.41
CA GLY A 13 17.42 -8.20 37.97
C GLY A 13 18.42 -9.19 37.36
N GLN A 14 18.78 -10.28 38.05
CA GLN A 14 19.84 -11.21 37.60
C GLN A 14 19.42 -12.67 37.40
N LYS A 15 18.13 -13.00 37.50
CA LYS A 15 17.62 -14.38 37.31
C LYS A 15 16.89 -14.65 35.98
N VAL A 16 16.99 -13.76 34.99
CA VAL A 16 16.52 -14.00 33.60
C VAL A 16 17.69 -14.12 32.60
N LYS A 17 18.93 -13.77 32.99
CA LYS A 17 20.12 -13.87 32.13
C LYS A 17 20.85 -15.22 32.15
N GLN A 18 20.33 -16.24 32.85
CA GLN A 18 21.01 -17.55 32.99
C GLN A 18 20.29 -18.75 32.35
N CYS A 19 19.11 -18.58 31.74
CA CYS A 19 18.45 -19.65 30.95
C CYS A 19 18.64 -19.53 29.42
N MET A 20 19.25 -18.44 28.92
CA MET A 20 19.52 -18.27 27.48
C MET A 20 20.95 -18.66 27.06
N GLY A 21 21.78 -19.15 27.99
CA GLY A 21 23.21 -19.41 27.77
C GLY A 21 23.59 -20.83 27.31
N HIS A 22 22.63 -21.75 27.17
CA HIS A 22 22.94 -23.18 26.90
C HIS A 22 22.28 -23.78 25.65
N LEU A 23 21.65 -22.97 24.80
CA LEU A 23 21.13 -23.39 23.49
C LEU A 23 21.86 -22.73 22.29
N PHE A 24 23.07 -22.22 22.50
CA PHE A 24 23.92 -21.66 21.45
C PHE A 24 25.22 -22.44 21.34
N ARG A 25 25.18 -23.63 20.72
CA ARG A 25 26.38 -24.29 20.18
C ARG A 25 26.16 -25.27 19.03
N HIS A 26 24.92 -25.52 18.63
CA HIS A 26 24.62 -26.23 17.39
C HIS A 26 23.42 -25.57 16.73
N LEU A 27 23.68 -24.67 15.78
CA LEU A 27 22.85 -24.25 14.65
C LEU A 27 23.54 -23.02 14.00
N SER A 28 24.78 -23.23 13.54
CA SER A 28 25.52 -22.27 12.72
C SER A 28 25.77 -22.90 11.35
N SER A 29 24.71 -23.12 10.58
CA SER A 29 24.78 -23.38 9.13
C SER A 29 23.39 -23.46 8.50
N SER A 30 22.71 -22.32 8.39
CA SER A 30 21.70 -22.15 7.34
C SER A 30 21.93 -20.79 6.72
N SER A 31 22.97 -20.73 5.88
CA SER A 31 23.22 -19.62 4.98
C SER A 31 21.94 -19.34 4.19
N ALA A 32 21.36 -18.15 4.39
CA ALA A 32 20.50 -17.56 3.38
C ALA A 32 21.26 -17.63 2.05
N ARG A 33 20.74 -18.38 1.09
CA ARG A 33 21.30 -18.41 -0.27
C ARG A 33 21.22 -16.99 -0.81
N ARG A 34 22.34 -16.25 -0.76
CA ARG A 34 22.61 -15.20 -1.74
C ARG A 34 22.64 -15.89 -3.11
N GLN A 35 21.50 -15.93 -3.79
CA GLN A 35 21.50 -16.11 -5.23
C GLN A 35 22.05 -14.82 -5.84
N ASN A 36 23.38 -14.72 -5.85
CA ASN A 36 24.07 -13.88 -6.82
C ASN A 36 23.82 -14.55 -8.17
N ASP A 37 22.79 -14.11 -8.89
CA ASP A 37 22.71 -14.33 -10.34
C ASP A 37 23.83 -13.50 -10.97
N SER A 38 25.05 -14.05 -10.98
CA SER A 38 26.18 -13.51 -11.72
C SER A 38 26.04 -13.85 -13.21
N SER A 39 24.86 -13.64 -13.80
CA SER A 39 24.75 -13.57 -15.25
C SER A 39 25.48 -12.31 -15.67
N ALA A 40 26.53 -12.44 -16.50
CA ALA A 40 27.25 -11.30 -17.04
C ALA A 40 26.23 -10.32 -17.65
N LEU A 41 26.30 -9.05 -17.24
CA LEU A 41 25.38 -8.02 -17.66
C LEU A 41 25.50 -7.85 -19.19
N ASN A 42 24.46 -8.27 -19.93
CA ASN A 42 24.43 -8.05 -21.37
C ASN A 42 24.43 -6.54 -21.65
N LYS A 43 25.09 -6.13 -22.74
CA LYS A 43 25.11 -4.73 -23.14
C LYS A 43 23.81 -4.27 -23.81
N GLU A 44 22.93 -5.21 -24.17
CA GLU A 44 21.70 -4.94 -24.91
C GLU A 44 20.55 -5.85 -24.47
N TYR A 45 19.38 -5.26 -24.27
CA TYR A 45 18.12 -5.94 -23.92
C TYR A 45 16.98 -5.42 -24.80
N ASP A 46 15.92 -6.20 -24.99
CA ASP A 46 14.76 -5.70 -25.72
C ASP A 46 14.01 -4.64 -24.91
N ALA A 47 13.88 -4.84 -23.60
CA ALA A 47 13.29 -3.86 -22.69
C ALA A 47 14.03 -3.78 -21.34
N ILE A 48 14.23 -2.56 -20.85
CA ILE A 48 14.75 -2.29 -19.50
C ILE A 48 13.62 -1.74 -18.63
N ILE A 49 13.49 -2.27 -17.41
CA ILE A 49 12.55 -1.79 -16.40
C ILE A 49 13.36 -1.07 -15.30
N VAL A 50 13.06 0.20 -15.08
CA VAL A 50 13.70 1.02 -14.03
C VAL A 50 12.87 0.92 -12.75
N GLY A 51 13.37 0.18 -11.77
CA GLY A 51 12.76 -0.05 -10.45
C GLY A 51 12.08 -1.42 -10.32
N ALA A 52 12.47 -2.22 -9.32
CA ALA A 52 11.90 -3.55 -9.06
C ALA A 52 10.75 -3.53 -8.03
N GLY A 53 9.94 -2.47 -8.01
CA GLY A 53 8.62 -2.51 -7.37
C GLY A 53 7.70 -3.58 -7.98
N HIS A 54 6.65 -3.99 -7.27
CA HIS A 54 5.74 -5.06 -7.72
C HIS A 54 5.20 -4.85 -9.15
N ASN A 55 4.86 -3.62 -9.54
CA ASN A 55 4.38 -3.35 -10.91
C ASN A 55 5.46 -3.55 -11.97
N GLY A 56 6.69 -3.05 -11.77
CA GLY A 56 7.81 -3.27 -12.68
C GLY A 56 8.19 -4.75 -12.82
N LEU A 57 8.13 -5.51 -11.72
CA LEU A 57 8.30 -6.96 -11.74
C LEU A 57 7.22 -7.66 -12.57
N VAL A 58 5.95 -7.24 -12.45
CA VAL A 58 4.86 -7.74 -13.29
C VAL A 58 5.11 -7.40 -14.75
N ALA A 59 5.48 -6.16 -15.07
CA ALA A 59 5.76 -5.73 -16.43
C ALA A 59 6.86 -6.60 -17.07
N SER A 60 7.98 -6.80 -16.37
CA SER A 60 9.05 -7.70 -16.81
C SER A 60 8.55 -9.14 -17.02
N ALA A 61 7.78 -9.71 -16.09
CA ALA A 61 7.26 -11.07 -16.23
C ALA A 61 6.40 -11.24 -17.49
N TYR A 62 5.50 -10.30 -17.79
CA TYR A 62 4.64 -10.35 -18.97
C TYR A 62 5.40 -10.14 -20.28
N LEU A 63 6.38 -9.23 -20.30
CA LEU A 63 7.24 -9.00 -21.48
C LEU A 63 8.14 -10.20 -21.74
N GLN A 64 8.73 -10.77 -20.69
CA GLN A 64 9.56 -11.96 -20.79
C GLN A 64 8.77 -13.18 -21.28
N LYS A 65 7.55 -13.38 -20.76
CA LYS A 65 6.63 -14.42 -21.24
C LYS A 65 6.21 -14.22 -22.69
N ALA A 66 6.28 -12.98 -23.20
CA ALA A 66 6.05 -12.67 -24.62
C ALA A 66 7.31 -12.86 -25.50
N GLY A 67 8.42 -13.33 -24.93
CA GLY A 67 9.66 -13.65 -25.66
C GLY A 67 10.66 -12.50 -25.75
N LEU A 68 10.45 -11.40 -25.02
CA LEU A 68 11.38 -10.28 -24.98
C LEU A 68 12.44 -10.50 -23.92
N ASN A 69 13.70 -10.18 -24.23
CA ASN A 69 14.76 -10.22 -23.23
C ASN A 69 14.68 -8.99 -22.33
N THR A 70 14.34 -9.18 -21.05
CA THR A 70 14.11 -8.08 -20.09
C THR A 70 15.18 -8.00 -19.00
N LEU A 71 15.51 -6.75 -18.64
CA LEU A 71 16.36 -6.41 -17.50
C LEU A 71 15.62 -5.49 -16.53
N VAL A 72 15.52 -5.87 -15.26
CA VAL A 72 15.01 -5.03 -14.17
C VAL A 72 16.19 -4.51 -13.34
N LEU A 73 16.24 -3.20 -13.12
CA LEU A 73 17.28 -2.52 -12.35
C LEU A 73 16.68 -1.90 -11.09
N GLU A 74 17.15 -2.31 -9.92
CA GLU A 74 16.71 -1.84 -8.62
C GLU A 74 17.84 -1.16 -7.88
N ARG A 75 17.57 0.04 -7.33
CA ARG A 75 18.57 0.82 -6.60
C ARG A 75 18.90 0.22 -5.23
N ARG A 76 17.92 -0.38 -4.56
CA ARG A 76 18.08 -0.97 -3.21
C ARG A 76 18.70 -2.36 -3.30
N HIS A 77 19.12 -2.88 -2.15
CA HIS A 77 19.64 -4.23 -1.98
C HIS A 77 18.55 -5.33 -2.00
N LEU A 78 17.27 -4.94 -2.09
CA LEU A 78 16.13 -5.86 -2.19
C LEU A 78 15.12 -5.36 -3.21
N ILE A 79 14.39 -6.31 -3.78
CA ILE A 79 13.28 -6.06 -4.72
C ILE A 79 11.95 -5.87 -3.97
N GLY A 80 10.97 -5.25 -4.64
CA GLY A 80 9.57 -5.17 -4.20
C GLY A 80 9.06 -3.75 -3.94
N GLY A 81 9.94 -2.74 -3.92
CA GLY A 81 9.53 -1.35 -3.67
C GLY A 81 8.88 -1.20 -2.30
N ALA A 82 7.62 -0.74 -2.26
CA ALA A 82 6.82 -0.65 -1.04
C ALA A 82 6.24 -2.01 -0.56
N ALA A 83 6.27 -3.05 -1.38
CA ALA A 83 5.82 -4.41 -1.04
C ALA A 83 7.01 -5.30 -0.66
N VAL A 84 7.66 -4.96 0.46
CA VAL A 84 8.87 -5.63 0.97
C VAL A 84 8.64 -6.15 2.39
N THR A 85 9.33 -7.23 2.73
CA THR A 85 9.48 -7.71 4.10
C THR A 85 10.92 -7.53 4.53
N GLU A 86 11.16 -6.88 5.66
CA GLU A 86 12.50 -6.65 6.23
C GLU A 86 12.52 -7.01 7.72
N GLU A 87 13.67 -7.52 8.18
CA GLU A 87 13.92 -7.77 9.60
C GLU A 87 14.66 -6.57 10.21
N ILE A 88 13.88 -5.61 10.74
CA ILE A 88 14.42 -4.36 11.31
C ILE A 88 14.78 -4.53 12.79
N VAL A 89 13.98 -5.33 13.51
CA VAL A 89 14.23 -5.73 14.90
C VAL A 89 14.59 -7.21 14.87
N PRO A 90 15.70 -7.67 15.49
CA PRO A 90 16.13 -9.06 15.41
C PRO A 90 15.04 -10.05 15.79
N GLY A 91 14.74 -10.99 14.90
CA GLY A 91 13.68 -11.99 15.05
C GLY A 91 12.28 -11.53 14.62
N TYR A 92 12.07 -10.25 14.29
CA TYR A 92 10.78 -9.70 13.88
C TYR A 92 10.82 -9.24 12.42
N LYS A 93 9.93 -9.77 11.59
CA LYS A 93 9.82 -9.45 10.17
C LYS A 93 8.61 -8.55 9.93
N PHE A 94 8.86 -7.41 9.30
CA PHE A 94 7.83 -6.42 9.01
C PHE A 94 7.60 -6.32 7.52
N SER A 95 6.33 -6.36 7.12
CA SER A 95 5.90 -5.77 5.85
C SER A 95 6.10 -4.25 5.95
N ARG A 96 7.26 -3.75 5.52
CA ARG A 96 7.82 -2.49 6.02
C ARG A 96 7.02 -1.25 5.62
N CYS A 97 6.36 -1.29 4.45
CA CYS A 97 5.49 -0.21 3.97
C CYS A 97 4.06 -0.71 3.72
N SER A 98 3.78 -1.40 2.61
CA SER A 98 2.49 -2.08 2.41
C SER A 98 2.39 -3.27 3.36
N TYR A 99 1.25 -3.48 4.03
CA TYR A 99 1.08 -4.49 5.09
C TYR A 99 -0.12 -5.43 4.88
N VAL A 100 -0.90 -5.18 3.84
CA VAL A 100 -2.10 -5.95 3.50
C VAL A 100 -2.16 -6.19 1.99
N LEU A 101 -2.75 -7.32 1.62
CA LEU A 101 -3.05 -7.67 0.25
C LEU A 101 -4.56 -7.63 0.06
N SER A 102 -5.02 -7.11 -1.08
CA SER A 102 -6.42 -7.19 -1.54
C SER A 102 -6.55 -6.87 -3.04
N LEU A 103 -5.75 -5.92 -3.53
CA LEU A 103 -5.92 -5.35 -4.86
C LEU A 103 -5.13 -6.04 -5.99
N LEU A 104 -4.28 -7.03 -5.66
CA LEU A 104 -3.50 -7.76 -6.66
C LEU A 104 -4.44 -8.47 -7.65
N ARG A 105 -4.35 -8.12 -8.93
CA ARG A 105 -5.37 -8.55 -9.89
C ARG A 105 -5.41 -10.08 -10.05
N PRO A 106 -6.59 -10.73 -10.00
CA PRO A 106 -6.70 -12.17 -10.18
C PRO A 106 -6.10 -12.68 -11.49
N ILE A 107 -6.20 -11.89 -12.56
CA ILE A 107 -5.59 -12.23 -13.86
C ILE A 107 -4.06 -12.34 -13.77
N ILE A 108 -3.40 -11.53 -12.95
CA ILE A 108 -1.95 -11.57 -12.75
C ILE A 108 -1.57 -12.79 -11.92
N VAL A 109 -2.30 -13.07 -10.84
CA VAL A 109 -2.10 -14.27 -10.01
C VAL A 109 -2.17 -15.53 -10.87
N LYS A 110 -3.15 -15.59 -11.78
CA LYS A 110 -3.34 -16.70 -12.71
C LYS A 110 -2.26 -16.76 -13.79
N ASP A 111 -2.05 -15.67 -14.52
CA ASP A 111 -1.15 -15.64 -15.68
C ASP A 111 0.31 -15.88 -15.31
N LEU A 112 0.73 -15.40 -14.13
CA LEU A 112 2.09 -15.58 -13.61
C LEU A 112 2.20 -16.78 -12.66
N GLU A 113 1.12 -17.55 -12.52
CA GLU A 113 1.06 -18.77 -11.71
C GLU A 113 1.58 -18.59 -10.27
N LEU A 114 1.30 -17.45 -9.63
CA LEU A 114 1.98 -17.03 -8.40
C LEU A 114 1.87 -18.05 -7.25
N LYS A 115 0.80 -18.83 -7.20
CA LYS A 115 0.65 -19.94 -6.25
C LYS A 115 1.71 -21.03 -6.42
N LYS A 116 2.11 -21.33 -7.67
CA LYS A 116 3.23 -22.27 -7.95
C LYS A 116 4.57 -21.70 -7.48
N HIS A 117 4.70 -20.38 -7.46
CA HIS A 117 5.87 -19.68 -6.95
C HIS A 117 5.85 -19.46 -5.43
N GLY A 118 4.85 -19.99 -4.73
CA GLY A 118 4.79 -20.02 -3.27
C GLY A 118 3.90 -18.96 -2.64
N LEU A 119 3.12 -18.20 -3.42
CA LEU A 119 2.20 -17.21 -2.85
C LEU A 119 1.11 -17.92 -2.04
N LYS A 120 1.11 -17.65 -0.73
CA LYS A 120 0.06 -18.04 0.21
C LYS A 120 -0.46 -16.82 0.93
N VAL A 121 -1.76 -16.81 1.20
CA VAL A 121 -2.43 -15.68 1.84
C VAL A 121 -3.33 -16.18 2.96
N HIS A 122 -3.15 -15.61 4.14
CA HIS A 122 -4.06 -15.77 5.26
C HIS A 122 -5.20 -14.76 5.09
N LEU A 123 -6.40 -15.26 4.80
CA LEU A 123 -7.59 -14.42 4.78
C LEU A 123 -7.86 -13.90 6.20
N ARG A 124 -8.18 -12.61 6.31
CA ARG A 124 -8.71 -12.07 7.56
C ARG A 124 -10.07 -12.70 7.84
N SER A 125 -10.30 -13.15 9.07
CA SER A 125 -11.61 -13.63 9.53
C SER A 125 -12.58 -12.47 9.81
N ASP A 126 -12.02 -11.32 10.20
CA ASP A 126 -12.74 -10.13 10.63
C ASP A 126 -12.31 -8.93 9.78
N HIS A 127 -13.24 -7.99 9.56
CA HIS A 127 -13.03 -6.83 8.71
C HIS A 127 -12.44 -5.66 9.51
N ALA A 128 -13.13 -5.26 10.58
CA ALA A 128 -12.80 -4.07 11.34
C ALA A 128 -13.12 -4.23 12.83
N PHE A 129 -12.31 -3.62 13.69
CA PHE A 129 -12.54 -3.49 15.13
C PHE A 129 -12.32 -2.04 15.56
N THR A 130 -13.34 -1.39 16.10
CA THR A 130 -13.31 0.01 16.55
C THR A 130 -13.67 0.07 18.03
N PRO A 131 -12.69 0.01 18.95
CA PRO A 131 -12.93 0.24 20.38
C PRO A 131 -13.24 1.71 20.65
N LEU A 132 -14.06 2.00 21.67
CA LEU A 132 -14.42 3.37 22.06
C LEU A 132 -13.83 3.75 23.43
N LEU A 133 -13.41 5.00 23.59
CA LEU A 133 -13.03 5.59 24.90
C LEU A 133 -14.23 6.26 25.59
N GLU A 134 -15.27 5.49 25.86
CA GLU A 134 -16.43 5.96 26.62
C GLU A 134 -16.44 5.40 28.06
N GLU A 135 -17.23 6.01 28.92
CA GLU A 135 -17.49 5.47 30.26
C GLU A 135 -18.04 4.04 30.14
N PRO A 136 -17.58 3.10 30.99
CA PRO A 136 -18.02 1.71 30.92
C PRO A 136 -19.55 1.58 31.01
N GLY A 137 -20.12 0.80 30.10
CA GLY A 137 -21.55 0.47 30.14
C GLY A 137 -21.91 -0.48 31.29
N PRO A 138 -23.16 -0.98 31.36
CA PRO A 138 -23.63 -1.88 32.42
C PRO A 138 -22.78 -3.14 32.64
N ASN A 139 -22.04 -3.58 31.62
CA ASN A 139 -21.15 -4.73 31.67
C ASN A 139 -19.75 -4.39 32.24
N GLY A 140 -19.55 -3.16 32.73
CA GLY A 140 -18.29 -2.67 33.29
C GLY A 140 -17.18 -2.49 32.26
N ARG A 141 -17.52 -2.39 30.96
CA ARG A 141 -16.58 -2.18 29.85
C ARG A 141 -17.11 -1.13 28.87
N PRO A 142 -16.22 -0.33 28.23
CA PRO A 142 -16.60 0.50 27.07
C PRO A 142 -17.11 -0.37 25.92
N ARG A 143 -17.98 0.18 25.06
CA ARG A 143 -18.42 -0.52 23.84
C ARG A 143 -17.32 -0.55 22.78
N SER A 144 -17.54 -1.41 21.77
CA SER A 144 -16.74 -1.50 20.56
C SER A 144 -17.60 -1.96 19.40
N LEU A 145 -17.23 -1.60 18.17
CA LEU A 145 -17.79 -2.16 16.95
C LEU A 145 -16.82 -3.23 16.40
N LEU A 146 -17.25 -4.49 16.34
CA LEU A 146 -16.51 -5.56 15.65
C LEU A 146 -17.30 -6.01 14.42
N MET A 147 -16.72 -5.86 13.24
CA MET A 147 -17.31 -6.25 11.96
C MET A 147 -16.61 -7.50 11.47
N SER A 148 -17.38 -8.56 11.23
CA SER A 148 -16.86 -9.87 10.81
C SER A 148 -17.57 -10.36 9.55
N LYS A 149 -17.10 -11.49 9.00
CA LYS A 149 -17.79 -12.17 7.89
C LYS A 149 -19.15 -12.76 8.28
N ASP A 150 -19.42 -12.94 9.57
CA ASP A 150 -20.74 -13.32 10.05
C ASP A 150 -21.64 -12.08 10.06
N GLU A 151 -22.54 -12.01 9.08
CA GLU A 151 -23.46 -10.90 8.89
C GLU A 151 -24.39 -10.70 10.10
N GLU A 152 -24.88 -11.78 10.70
CA GLU A 152 -25.79 -11.68 11.84
C GLU A 152 -25.05 -11.19 13.08
N PHE A 153 -23.81 -11.64 13.28
CA PHE A 153 -22.94 -11.09 14.30
C PHE A 153 -22.66 -9.59 14.07
N THR A 154 -22.31 -9.20 12.84
CA THR A 154 -22.08 -7.79 12.50
C THR A 154 -23.33 -6.93 12.73
N LYS A 155 -24.52 -7.41 12.35
CA LYS A 155 -25.79 -6.73 12.64
C LYS A 155 -25.98 -6.53 14.15
N GLN A 156 -25.71 -7.55 14.97
CA GLN A 156 -25.78 -7.41 16.42
C GLN A 156 -24.77 -6.38 16.95
N GLN A 157 -23.56 -6.34 16.38
CA GLN A 157 -22.54 -5.37 16.74
C GLN A 157 -22.87 -3.93 16.30
N ILE A 158 -23.65 -3.73 15.24
CA ILE A 158 -24.14 -2.41 14.85
C ILE A 158 -25.35 -2.01 15.70
N ALA A 159 -26.23 -2.95 16.04
CA ALA A 159 -27.48 -2.71 16.77
C ALA A 159 -27.28 -2.15 18.19
N GLN A 160 -26.11 -2.34 18.79
CA GLN A 160 -25.70 -1.71 20.06
C GLN A 160 -25.46 -0.19 19.95
N PHE A 161 -25.41 0.35 18.72
CA PHE A 161 -25.34 1.79 18.42
C PHE A 161 -26.61 2.29 17.73
N SER A 162 -27.11 1.58 16.71
CA SER A 162 -28.42 1.83 16.09
C SER A 162 -28.99 0.56 15.46
N LYS A 163 -30.25 0.26 15.79
CA LYS A 163 -30.99 -0.86 15.16
C LYS A 163 -31.29 -0.57 13.69
N LYS A 164 -31.58 0.68 13.35
CA LYS A 164 -31.85 1.11 11.99
C LYS A 164 -30.63 0.91 11.11
N ASP A 165 -29.45 1.30 11.60
CA ASP A 165 -28.20 1.09 10.88
C ASP A 165 -27.89 -0.40 10.69
N ALA A 166 -28.19 -1.24 11.68
CA ALA A 166 -28.01 -2.67 11.58
C ALA A 166 -28.88 -3.30 10.49
N GLU A 167 -30.11 -2.82 10.33
CA GLU A 167 -31.02 -3.26 9.25
C GLU A 167 -30.53 -2.76 7.87
N ALA A 168 -30.03 -1.52 7.78
CA ALA A 168 -29.58 -0.91 6.54
C ALA A 168 -28.20 -1.41 6.04
N TYR A 169 -27.34 -1.90 6.94
CA TYR A 169 -25.95 -2.23 6.62
C TYR A 169 -25.79 -3.27 5.50
N HIS A 170 -26.62 -4.31 5.49
CA HIS A 170 -26.55 -5.34 4.46
C HIS A 170 -26.85 -4.76 3.06
N GLU A 171 -27.88 -3.91 2.94
CA GLU A 171 -28.22 -3.25 1.67
C GLU A 171 -27.10 -2.31 1.20
N PHE A 172 -26.43 -1.64 2.13
CA PHE A 172 -25.26 -0.79 1.84
C PHE A 172 -24.06 -1.60 1.34
N ASP A 173 -23.75 -2.75 1.96
CA ASP A 173 -22.66 -3.62 1.52
C ASP A 173 -22.93 -4.19 0.12
N GLU A 174 -24.16 -4.69 -0.14
CA GLU A 174 -24.57 -5.14 -1.47
C GLU A 174 -24.48 -4.02 -2.52
N TYR A 175 -24.87 -2.79 -2.15
CA TYR A 175 -24.73 -1.61 -2.98
C TYR A 175 -23.27 -1.35 -3.39
N LEU A 176 -22.34 -1.37 -2.44
CA LEU A 176 -20.91 -1.19 -2.72
C LEU A 176 -20.35 -2.32 -3.57
N MET A 177 -20.65 -3.58 -3.24
CA MET A 177 -20.14 -4.76 -3.95
C MET A 177 -20.62 -4.83 -5.39
N ARG A 178 -21.86 -4.41 -5.65
CA ARG A 178 -22.43 -4.34 -7.01
C ARG A 178 -21.67 -3.34 -7.88
N ILE A 179 -21.41 -2.15 -7.36
CA ILE A 179 -20.67 -1.10 -8.08
C ILE A 179 -19.19 -1.49 -8.26
N ALA A 180 -18.54 -1.97 -7.20
CA ALA A 180 -17.15 -2.41 -7.23
C ALA A 180 -16.92 -3.58 -8.21
N GLY A 181 -17.85 -4.53 -8.27
CA GLY A 181 -17.80 -5.66 -9.19
C GLY A 181 -17.87 -5.26 -10.67
N ALA A 182 -18.42 -4.08 -10.97
CA ALA A 182 -18.59 -3.60 -12.34
C ALA A 182 -17.36 -2.91 -12.93
N ILE A 183 -16.45 -2.37 -12.09
CA ILE A 183 -15.30 -1.59 -12.53
C ILE A 183 -14.05 -2.42 -12.86
N GLY A 184 -14.00 -3.70 -12.47
CA GLY A 184 -12.85 -4.58 -12.70
C GLY A 184 -12.27 -4.55 -14.13
N PRO A 185 -13.09 -4.66 -15.20
CA PRO A 185 -12.60 -4.58 -16.57
C PRO A 185 -11.91 -3.27 -16.93
N LEU A 186 -12.27 -2.15 -16.30
CA LEU A 186 -11.60 -0.86 -16.51
C LEU A 186 -10.19 -0.86 -15.92
N LEU A 187 -9.98 -1.55 -14.80
CA LEU A 187 -8.68 -1.65 -14.13
C LEU A 187 -7.70 -2.53 -14.92
N ASP A 188 -8.20 -3.59 -15.55
CA ASP A 188 -7.40 -4.60 -16.25
C ASP A 188 -7.03 -4.22 -17.70
N ASN A 189 -7.37 -2.99 -18.13
CA ASN A 189 -7.09 -2.49 -19.46
C ASN A 189 -6.54 -1.05 -19.41
N PRO A 190 -5.69 -0.68 -20.39
CA PRO A 190 -5.23 0.69 -20.51
C PRO A 190 -6.38 1.65 -20.90
N PRO A 191 -6.35 2.92 -20.44
CA PRO A 191 -7.28 3.94 -20.92
C PRO A 191 -7.16 4.16 -22.43
N LEU A 192 -8.22 4.69 -23.04
CA LEU A 192 -8.20 5.10 -24.45
C LEU A 192 -7.19 6.23 -24.65
N ASP A 193 -6.35 6.09 -25.67
CA ASP A 193 -5.51 7.19 -26.14
C ASP A 193 -6.38 8.17 -26.95
N LEU A 194 -6.57 9.38 -26.41
CA LEU A 194 -7.42 10.41 -27.02
C LEU A 194 -6.64 11.32 -27.99
N LYS A 195 -5.36 11.05 -28.27
CA LYS A 195 -4.54 11.87 -29.19
C LYS A 195 -5.06 11.78 -30.63
N PRO A 196 -5.45 12.89 -31.28
CA PRO A 196 -5.88 12.89 -32.68
C PRO A 196 -4.73 12.54 -33.63
N GLY A 197 -5.00 11.74 -34.66
CA GLY A 197 -4.15 11.70 -35.87
C GLY A 197 -3.08 10.61 -35.98
N SER A 198 -2.98 9.64 -35.07
CA SER A 198 -2.06 8.52 -35.24
C SER A 198 -2.57 7.54 -36.30
N ARG A 199 -1.74 7.22 -37.32
CA ARG A 199 -1.98 6.09 -38.24
C ARG A 199 -1.89 4.79 -37.43
N SER A 200 -3.02 4.37 -36.86
CA SER A 200 -3.06 3.20 -35.99
C SER A 200 -2.80 1.91 -36.77
N SER A 201 -1.85 1.11 -36.28
CA SER A 201 -1.60 -0.23 -36.79
C SER A 201 -2.86 -1.11 -36.61
N LEU A 202 -2.98 -2.21 -37.36
CA LEU A 202 -4.12 -3.14 -37.23
C LEU A 202 -4.26 -3.67 -35.78
N LYS A 203 -3.15 -3.82 -35.06
CA LYS A 203 -3.12 -4.28 -33.67
C LYS A 203 -3.48 -3.19 -32.67
N GLN A 204 -3.10 -1.94 -32.90
CA GLN A 204 -3.59 -0.81 -32.11
C GLN A 204 -5.11 -0.67 -32.25
N LYS A 205 -5.67 -0.91 -33.44
CA LYS A 205 -7.13 -0.97 -33.63
C LYS A 205 -7.78 -2.12 -32.86
N MET A 206 -7.14 -3.29 -32.81
CA MET A 206 -7.64 -4.42 -32.03
C MET A 206 -7.59 -4.14 -30.51
N GLN A 207 -6.52 -3.49 -30.03
CA GLN A 207 -6.43 -3.01 -28.65
C GLN A 207 -7.56 -2.03 -28.33
N MET A 208 -7.88 -1.09 -29.24
CA MET A 208 -9.03 -0.19 -29.05
C MET A 208 -10.35 -0.96 -28.93
N VAL A 209 -10.55 -2.02 -29.71
CA VAL A 209 -11.75 -2.87 -29.59
C VAL A 209 -11.85 -3.50 -28.20
N ASP A 210 -10.74 -3.98 -27.64
CA ASP A 210 -10.73 -4.58 -26.30
C ASP A 210 -11.00 -3.55 -25.20
N ILE A 211 -10.48 -2.32 -25.34
CA ILE A 211 -10.79 -1.21 -24.42
C ILE A 211 -12.27 -0.84 -24.49
N VAL A 212 -12.83 -0.67 -25.70
CA VAL A 212 -14.25 -0.36 -25.91
C VAL A 212 -15.14 -1.47 -25.37
N LYS A 213 -14.79 -2.75 -25.59
CA LYS A 213 -15.50 -3.89 -25.00
C LYS A 213 -15.46 -3.84 -23.47
N SER A 214 -14.34 -3.45 -22.88
CA SER A 214 -14.19 -3.36 -21.42
C SER A 214 -15.04 -2.23 -20.83
N MET A 215 -15.09 -1.07 -21.50
CA MET A 215 -16.00 0.02 -21.15
C MET A 215 -17.47 -0.41 -21.30
N ALA A 216 -17.83 -1.05 -22.42
CA ALA A 216 -19.19 -1.55 -22.65
C ALA A 216 -19.60 -2.62 -21.63
N LYS A 217 -18.69 -3.52 -21.26
CA LYS A 217 -18.91 -4.54 -20.22
C LYS A 217 -19.16 -3.89 -18.86
N SER A 218 -18.36 -2.90 -18.50
CA SER A 218 -18.49 -2.17 -17.23
C SER A 218 -19.79 -1.36 -17.20
N GLY A 219 -20.12 -0.65 -18.29
CA GLY A 219 -21.38 0.08 -18.43
C GLY A 219 -22.61 -0.84 -18.40
N LYS A 220 -22.54 -2.02 -19.03
CA LYS A 220 -23.60 -3.03 -18.96
C LYS A 220 -23.74 -3.63 -17.55
N ALA A 221 -22.62 -3.84 -16.85
CA ALA A 221 -22.62 -4.36 -15.49
C ALA A 221 -23.18 -3.34 -14.49
N LEU A 222 -22.86 -2.05 -14.65
CA LEU A 222 -23.45 -0.97 -13.85
C LEU A 222 -24.94 -0.82 -14.15
N GLY A 223 -25.35 -0.83 -15.42
CA GLY A 223 -26.77 -0.77 -15.80
C GLY A 223 -27.51 0.40 -15.16
N GLN A 224 -28.42 0.11 -14.23
CA GLN A 224 -29.20 1.12 -13.50
C GLN A 224 -28.42 1.82 -12.39
N ASP A 225 -27.28 1.28 -11.95
CA ASP A 225 -26.41 1.85 -10.92
C ASP A 225 -25.45 2.94 -11.43
N ILE A 226 -25.51 3.32 -12.71
CA ILE A 226 -24.65 4.40 -13.26
C ILE A 226 -24.76 5.70 -12.46
N PRO A 227 -25.96 6.20 -12.08
CA PRO A 227 -26.08 7.42 -11.27
C PRO A 227 -25.44 7.27 -9.88
N GLU A 228 -25.54 6.08 -9.28
CA GLU A 228 -24.97 5.78 -7.98
C GLU A 228 -23.45 5.66 -8.03
N PHE A 229 -22.91 5.03 -9.07
CA PHE A 229 -21.48 5.06 -9.35
C PHE A 229 -20.97 6.49 -9.51
N TYR A 230 -21.67 7.34 -10.28
CA TYR A 230 -21.31 8.75 -10.40
C TYR A 230 -21.38 9.50 -9.06
N LYS A 231 -22.38 9.22 -8.23
CA LYS A 231 -22.51 9.78 -6.88
C LYS A 231 -21.33 9.37 -5.99
N LEU A 232 -20.97 8.07 -5.95
CA LEU A 232 -19.79 7.59 -5.22
C LEU A 232 -18.50 8.27 -5.69
N LEU A 233 -18.35 8.47 -7.00
CA LEU A 233 -17.17 9.11 -7.56
C LEU A 233 -17.06 10.59 -7.20
N THR A 234 -18.17 11.32 -7.03
CA THR A 234 -18.15 12.79 -6.99
C THR A 234 -18.59 13.39 -5.65
N ALA A 235 -19.37 12.67 -4.85
CA ALA A 235 -19.88 13.18 -3.59
C ALA A 235 -18.84 13.06 -2.46
N PRO A 236 -18.96 13.91 -1.42
CA PRO A 236 -18.34 13.63 -0.13
C PRO A 236 -18.82 12.31 0.47
N MET A 237 -17.94 11.59 1.15
CA MET A 237 -18.29 10.34 1.81
C MET A 237 -19.28 10.55 2.95
N ASN A 238 -19.14 11.60 3.76
CA ASN A 238 -20.12 11.89 4.83
C ASN A 238 -21.53 12.05 4.27
N LYS A 239 -21.70 12.70 3.11
CA LYS A 239 -23.00 12.82 2.44
C LYS A 239 -23.58 11.45 2.05
N ILE A 240 -22.74 10.51 1.65
CA ILE A 240 -23.17 9.15 1.32
C ILE A 240 -23.55 8.42 2.62
N LEU A 241 -22.66 8.39 3.61
CA LEU A 241 -22.90 7.68 4.87
C LEU A 241 -24.10 8.23 5.65
N ASP A 242 -24.29 9.54 5.70
CA ASP A 242 -25.44 10.18 6.39
C ASP A 242 -26.79 9.82 5.74
N SER A 243 -26.79 9.39 4.47
CA SER A 243 -28.01 8.91 3.82
C SER A 243 -28.38 7.48 4.20
N TRP A 244 -27.43 6.72 4.73
CA TRP A 244 -27.60 5.31 5.12
C TRP A 244 -27.65 5.11 6.64
N PHE A 245 -26.84 5.85 7.38
CA PHE A 245 -26.53 5.56 8.78
C PHE A 245 -26.66 6.80 9.68
N GLU A 246 -27.01 6.57 10.95
CA GLU A 246 -27.12 7.62 11.97
C GLU A 246 -26.07 7.50 13.08
N SER A 247 -25.45 6.33 13.27
CA SER A 247 -24.46 6.10 14.32
C SER A 247 -23.06 6.56 13.92
N GLU A 248 -22.48 7.45 14.73
CA GLU A 248 -21.14 7.98 14.50
C GLU A 248 -20.03 6.91 14.47
N PRO A 249 -19.98 5.90 15.38
CA PRO A 249 -18.93 4.88 15.32
C PRO A 249 -18.93 4.07 14.03
N LEU A 250 -20.10 3.74 13.48
CA LEU A 250 -20.20 3.02 12.20
C LEU A 250 -19.74 3.93 11.05
N LYS A 251 -20.27 5.16 10.98
CA LYS A 251 -19.89 6.12 9.94
C LYS A 251 -18.40 6.42 9.97
N ALA A 252 -17.82 6.67 11.15
CA ALA A 252 -16.41 6.96 11.29
C ALA A 252 -15.53 5.77 10.89
N THR A 253 -15.90 4.55 11.29
CA THR A 253 -15.22 3.32 10.85
C THR A 253 -15.20 3.20 9.33
N LEU A 254 -16.36 3.31 8.66
CA LEU A 254 -16.47 3.25 7.20
C LEU A 254 -15.78 4.43 6.49
N ALA A 255 -15.78 5.61 7.11
CA ALA A 255 -15.14 6.79 6.57
C ALA A 255 -13.61 6.65 6.53
N THR A 256 -12.98 5.86 7.41
CA THR A 256 -11.52 5.64 7.37
C THR A 256 -11.05 5.08 6.03
N ASP A 257 -11.79 4.10 5.46
CA ASP A 257 -11.52 3.51 4.15
C ASP A 257 -11.68 4.52 2.99
N SER A 258 -12.38 5.64 3.22
CA SER A 258 -12.55 6.72 2.24
C SER A 258 -11.46 7.78 2.27
N VAL A 259 -10.56 7.72 3.24
CA VAL A 259 -9.50 8.73 3.39
C VAL A 259 -8.10 8.13 3.45
N ILE A 260 -7.97 6.84 3.76
CA ILE A 260 -6.67 6.16 3.92
C ILE A 260 -5.74 6.37 2.70
N GLY A 261 -4.56 6.92 2.96
CA GLY A 261 -3.56 7.27 1.95
C GLY A 261 -3.82 8.57 1.18
N ALA A 262 -4.96 9.23 1.37
CA ALA A 262 -5.40 10.37 0.59
C ALA A 262 -5.43 11.66 1.44
N PHE A 263 -4.80 12.73 0.95
CA PHE A 263 -4.74 14.03 1.63
C PHE A 263 -6.07 14.80 1.47
N LEU A 264 -7.17 14.23 1.99
CA LEU A 264 -8.53 14.75 1.94
C LEU A 264 -9.33 14.33 3.19
N THR A 265 -10.48 14.96 3.41
CA THR A 265 -11.44 14.63 4.50
C THR A 265 -12.66 13.85 3.94
N PRO A 266 -13.42 13.11 4.78
CA PRO A 266 -14.72 12.55 4.38
C PRO A 266 -15.73 13.59 3.84
N ASP A 267 -15.53 14.88 4.12
CA ASP A 267 -16.34 15.99 3.59
C ASP A 267 -15.85 16.52 2.23
N THR A 268 -14.70 16.06 1.75
CA THR A 268 -14.14 16.47 0.45
C THR A 268 -14.91 15.79 -0.69
N PRO A 269 -15.41 16.54 -1.69
CA PRO A 269 -15.98 15.95 -2.91
C PRO A 269 -15.02 14.96 -3.57
N GLY A 270 -15.51 13.76 -3.88
CA GLY A 270 -14.70 12.69 -4.49
C GLY A 270 -14.00 11.75 -3.50
N SER A 271 -14.09 12.00 -2.19
CA SER A 271 -13.64 11.04 -1.16
C SER A 271 -14.33 9.68 -1.29
N GLY A 272 -15.54 9.63 -1.86
CA GLY A 272 -16.24 8.35 -2.05
C GLY A 272 -15.60 7.37 -3.03
N TYR A 273 -14.75 7.85 -3.95
CA TYR A 273 -13.97 6.96 -4.79
C TYR A 273 -12.92 6.17 -4.01
N VAL A 274 -12.31 6.75 -2.98
CA VAL A 274 -11.28 6.07 -2.19
C VAL A 274 -11.88 4.89 -1.43
N LEU A 275 -13.12 5.02 -0.94
CA LEU A 275 -13.86 3.88 -0.38
C LEU A 275 -14.06 2.78 -1.43
N LEU A 276 -14.51 3.16 -2.63
CA LEU A 276 -14.70 2.23 -3.75
C LEU A 276 -13.39 1.50 -4.10
N HIS A 277 -12.27 2.21 -4.05
CA HIS A 277 -10.93 1.65 -4.26
C HIS A 277 -10.55 0.59 -3.21
N HIS A 278 -11.05 0.69 -1.97
CA HIS A 278 -10.79 -0.30 -0.93
C HIS A 278 -11.68 -1.55 -1.05
N VAL A 279 -12.92 -1.40 -1.53
CA VAL A 279 -13.85 -2.54 -1.65
C VAL A 279 -13.70 -3.34 -2.96
N MET A 280 -12.98 -2.82 -3.96
CA MET A 280 -12.82 -3.48 -5.26
C MET A 280 -11.80 -4.63 -5.31
N GLY A 281 -11.17 -4.94 -4.17
CA GLY A 281 -10.19 -6.03 -4.08
C GLY A 281 -10.79 -7.43 -4.14
N GLU A 282 -9.94 -8.42 -4.40
CA GLU A 282 -10.31 -9.83 -4.45
C GLU A 282 -9.12 -10.69 -4.06
N ILE A 283 -9.32 -11.60 -3.10
CA ILE A 283 -8.31 -12.59 -2.71
C ILE A 283 -8.95 -13.96 -2.62
N GLU A 284 -8.26 -14.97 -3.15
CA GLU A 284 -8.71 -16.37 -3.10
C GLU A 284 -10.13 -16.56 -3.64
N GLY A 285 -10.53 -15.74 -4.62
CA GLY A 285 -11.87 -15.75 -5.22
C GLY A 285 -12.96 -15.08 -4.38
N VAL A 286 -12.60 -14.50 -3.23
CA VAL A 286 -13.52 -13.78 -2.35
C VAL A 286 -13.41 -12.28 -2.63
N LYS A 287 -14.48 -11.68 -3.15
CA LYS A 287 -14.56 -10.23 -3.42
C LYS A 287 -14.58 -9.43 -2.12
N GLY A 288 -13.97 -8.25 -2.14
CA GLY A 288 -13.82 -7.37 -0.97
C GLY A 288 -12.90 -7.91 0.12
N ALA A 289 -12.31 -9.10 -0.07
CA ALA A 289 -11.52 -9.75 0.97
C ALA A 289 -10.10 -9.19 1.06
N TRP A 290 -9.67 -9.00 2.31
CA TRP A 290 -8.31 -8.60 2.66
C TRP A 290 -7.57 -9.76 3.33
N GLY A 291 -6.25 -9.81 3.14
CA GLY A 291 -5.41 -10.85 3.71
C GLY A 291 -3.97 -10.44 3.96
N TYR A 292 -3.25 -11.30 4.66
CA TYR A 292 -1.82 -11.17 4.89
C TYR A 292 -1.08 -12.23 4.07
N ALA A 293 -0.09 -11.82 3.28
CA ALA A 293 0.80 -12.76 2.63
C ALA A 293 1.66 -13.48 3.69
N GLU A 294 1.75 -14.81 3.63
CA GLU A 294 2.62 -15.60 4.52
C GLU A 294 4.08 -15.14 4.35
N GLY A 295 4.75 -14.80 5.45
CA GLY A 295 6.08 -14.19 5.47
C GLY A 295 6.10 -12.69 5.14
N GLY A 296 4.94 -12.04 5.05
CA GLY A 296 4.79 -10.61 4.79
C GLY A 296 4.80 -10.22 3.31
N MET A 297 4.66 -8.92 3.02
CA MET A 297 4.43 -8.43 1.65
C MET A 297 5.60 -8.64 0.69
N GLY A 298 6.81 -8.84 1.19
CA GLY A 298 7.96 -9.26 0.38
C GLY A 298 7.75 -10.61 -0.32
N ALA A 299 6.90 -11.49 0.23
CA ALA A 299 6.54 -12.75 -0.42
C ALA A 299 5.81 -12.52 -1.75
N VAL A 300 4.96 -11.48 -1.84
CA VAL A 300 4.23 -11.14 -3.07
C VAL A 300 5.21 -10.75 -4.18
N SER A 301 6.06 -9.77 -3.91
CA SER A 301 7.10 -9.31 -4.84
C SER A 301 8.08 -10.42 -5.20
N GLY A 302 8.46 -11.24 -4.21
CA GLY A 302 9.32 -12.41 -4.40
C GLY A 302 8.71 -13.46 -5.34
N CYS A 303 7.41 -13.75 -5.20
CA CYS A 303 6.71 -14.69 -6.09
C CYS A 303 6.62 -14.16 -7.53
N ILE A 304 6.35 -12.86 -7.71
CA ILE A 304 6.32 -12.24 -9.05
C ILE A 304 7.71 -12.30 -9.69
N ALA A 305 8.76 -11.98 -8.95
CA ALA A 305 10.13 -12.07 -9.44
C ALA A 305 10.56 -13.52 -9.74
N SER A 306 10.14 -14.49 -8.92
CA SER A 306 10.37 -15.92 -9.18
C SER A 306 9.72 -16.34 -10.50
N SER A 307 8.49 -15.90 -10.77
CA SER A 307 7.80 -16.13 -12.04
C SER A 307 8.54 -15.50 -13.21
N ALA A 308 8.93 -14.22 -13.11
CA ALA A 308 9.70 -13.53 -14.13
C ALA A 308 11.02 -14.25 -14.47
N ARG A 309 11.79 -14.65 -13.43
CA ARG A 309 13.05 -15.39 -13.59
C ARG A 309 12.84 -16.77 -14.22
N SER A 310 11.75 -17.45 -13.90
CA SER A 310 11.43 -18.75 -14.53
C SER A 310 11.17 -18.65 -16.04
N HIS A 311 10.81 -17.47 -16.52
CA HIS A 311 10.70 -17.14 -17.94
C HIS A 311 11.99 -16.54 -18.54
N GLY A 312 13.05 -16.35 -17.74
CA GLY A 312 14.36 -15.87 -18.18
C GLY A 312 14.63 -14.37 -17.97
N ALA A 313 13.81 -13.67 -17.18
CA ALA A 313 14.04 -12.26 -16.89
C ALA A 313 15.30 -12.07 -16.03
N THR A 314 16.10 -11.06 -16.35
CA THR A 314 17.26 -10.65 -15.53
C THR A 314 16.82 -9.57 -14.54
N ILE A 315 17.11 -9.76 -13.24
CA ILE A 315 16.72 -8.82 -12.18
C ILE A 315 17.94 -8.53 -11.31
N LEU A 316 18.39 -7.27 -11.29
CA LEU A 316 19.58 -6.84 -10.56
C LEU A 316 19.23 -5.77 -9.52
N THR A 317 19.73 -5.96 -8.30
CA THR A 317 19.67 -5.02 -7.19
C THR A 317 20.98 -4.22 -7.09
N GLU A 318 20.97 -3.14 -6.31
CA GLU A 318 22.12 -2.24 -6.16
C GLU A 318 22.63 -1.67 -7.50
N LYS A 319 21.69 -1.44 -8.42
CA LYS A 319 21.92 -0.86 -9.74
C LYS A 319 21.06 0.40 -9.94
N PRO A 320 21.37 1.50 -9.22
CA PRO A 320 20.66 2.76 -9.40
C PRO A 320 20.89 3.29 -10.83
N VAL A 321 19.79 3.64 -11.49
CA VAL A 321 19.78 4.27 -12.81
C VAL A 321 19.90 5.78 -12.61
N SER A 322 20.87 6.41 -13.27
CA SER A 322 21.12 7.84 -13.22
C SER A 322 20.38 8.61 -14.32
N SER A 323 20.25 8.04 -15.52
CA SER A 323 19.48 8.66 -16.60
C SER A 323 18.99 7.66 -17.66
N VAL A 324 17.97 8.06 -18.41
CA VAL A 324 17.53 7.39 -19.64
C VAL A 324 18.33 7.95 -20.81
N LEU A 325 18.87 7.06 -21.65
CA LEU A 325 19.51 7.45 -22.90
C LEU A 325 18.43 7.78 -23.94
N VAL A 326 18.48 8.99 -24.49
CA VAL A 326 17.54 9.47 -25.51
C VAL A 326 18.33 9.86 -26.77
N SER A 327 17.96 9.31 -27.92
CA SER A 327 18.56 9.65 -29.22
C SER A 327 18.03 10.97 -29.77
N GLY A 328 18.71 11.51 -30.79
CA GLY A 328 18.36 12.81 -31.39
C GLY A 328 16.99 12.89 -32.05
N ASP A 329 16.33 11.76 -32.30
CA ASP A 329 14.94 11.64 -32.79
C ASP A 329 13.92 11.46 -31.64
N ASN A 330 14.31 11.80 -30.40
CA ASN A 330 13.49 11.72 -29.19
C ASN A 330 12.98 10.30 -28.88
N GLN A 331 13.85 9.31 -29.05
CA GLN A 331 13.57 7.90 -28.77
C GLN A 331 14.47 7.40 -27.63
N ALA A 332 13.88 6.70 -26.66
CA ALA A 332 14.64 6.01 -25.62
C ALA A 332 15.44 4.86 -26.23
N CYS A 333 16.73 4.79 -25.92
CA CYS A 333 17.67 3.81 -26.48
C CYS A 333 18.49 3.05 -25.43
N GLY A 334 18.18 3.23 -24.15
CA GLY A 334 18.85 2.56 -23.04
C GLY A 334 18.81 3.36 -21.75
N VAL A 335 19.67 3.00 -20.80
CA VAL A 335 19.85 3.70 -19.53
C VAL A 335 21.33 3.80 -19.17
N VAL A 336 21.66 4.76 -18.30
CA VAL A 336 22.96 4.90 -17.66
C VAL A 336 22.80 4.61 -16.17
N LEU A 337 23.70 3.83 -15.59
CA LEU A 337 23.77 3.62 -14.14
C LEU A 337 24.55 4.74 -13.45
N GLU A 338 24.45 4.86 -12.12
CA GLU A 338 25.27 5.82 -11.37
C GLU A 338 26.78 5.55 -11.48
N ASP A 339 27.19 4.30 -11.73
CA ASP A 339 28.60 3.94 -11.97
C ASP A 339 29.10 4.28 -13.39
N GLY A 340 28.25 4.89 -14.23
CA GLY A 340 28.55 5.26 -15.61
C GLY A 340 28.35 4.13 -16.63
N THR A 341 27.93 2.93 -16.21
CA THR A 341 27.64 1.84 -17.13
C THR A 341 26.44 2.17 -18.01
N GLU A 342 26.62 2.15 -19.32
CA GLU A 342 25.54 2.26 -20.30
C GLU A 342 25.00 0.88 -20.68
N ILE A 343 23.67 0.77 -20.73
CA ILE A 343 22.97 -0.46 -21.12
C ILE A 343 21.95 -0.09 -22.19
N LYS A 344 22.06 -0.68 -23.38
CA LYS A 344 21.20 -0.36 -24.52
C LYS A 344 19.89 -1.12 -24.45
N SER A 345 18.82 -0.48 -24.92
CA SER A 345 17.54 -1.14 -25.11
C SER A 345 16.67 -0.46 -26.13
N LYS A 346 15.74 -1.20 -26.75
CA LYS A 346 14.74 -0.63 -27.65
C LYS A 346 13.64 0.11 -26.90
N MET A 347 13.39 -0.29 -25.65
CA MET A 347 12.32 0.26 -24.82
C MET A 347 12.75 0.37 -23.36
N VAL A 348 12.27 1.41 -22.71
CA VAL A 348 12.47 1.63 -21.28
C VAL A 348 11.10 1.77 -20.62
N LEU A 349 10.85 1.00 -19.57
CA LEU A 349 9.66 1.11 -18.75
C LEU A 349 10.07 1.67 -17.38
N SER A 350 9.57 2.85 -17.03
CA SER A 350 9.82 3.44 -15.72
C SER A 350 8.75 3.00 -14.72
N ASN A 351 9.18 2.33 -13.65
CA ASN A 351 8.34 2.00 -12.50
C ASN A 351 8.43 3.06 -11.39
N ALA A 352 9.32 4.05 -11.55
CA ALA A 352 9.41 5.22 -10.68
C ALA A 352 8.17 6.12 -10.81
N THR A 353 8.04 7.12 -9.94
CA THR A 353 6.96 8.11 -10.08
C THR A 353 7.13 8.93 -11.37
N PRO A 354 6.07 9.55 -11.89
CA PRO A 354 6.15 10.45 -13.04
C PRO A 354 7.16 11.58 -12.83
N LYS A 355 7.24 12.15 -11.61
CA LYS A 355 8.21 13.20 -11.27
C LYS A 355 9.64 12.72 -11.43
N ILE A 356 10.01 11.62 -10.75
CA ILE A 356 11.37 11.05 -10.87
C ILE A 356 11.67 10.69 -12.32
N THR A 357 10.70 10.09 -13.02
CA THR A 357 10.90 9.69 -14.41
C THR A 357 11.23 10.87 -15.30
N PHE A 358 10.42 11.93 -15.28
CA PHE A 358 10.53 13.01 -16.26
C PHE A 358 11.44 14.17 -15.83
N LEU A 359 11.55 14.43 -14.53
CA LEU A 359 12.34 15.55 -14.02
C LEU A 359 13.76 15.15 -13.60
N ASP A 360 13.97 13.89 -13.19
CA ASP A 360 15.27 13.45 -12.67
C ASP A 360 15.99 12.49 -13.64
N LEU A 361 15.28 11.53 -14.23
CA LEU A 361 15.90 10.52 -15.11
C LEU A 361 16.01 10.95 -16.57
N ILE A 362 15.23 11.93 -17.03
CA ILE A 362 15.37 12.47 -18.40
C ILE A 362 16.33 13.67 -18.37
N PRO A 363 17.34 13.70 -19.26
CA PRO A 363 18.22 14.86 -19.38
C PRO A 363 17.46 16.17 -19.67
N SER A 364 17.91 17.26 -19.05
CA SER A 364 17.31 18.59 -19.22
C SER A 364 17.32 19.04 -20.68
N GLY A 365 16.24 19.68 -21.13
CA GLY A 365 16.10 20.23 -22.49
C GLY A 365 15.57 19.25 -23.54
N ILE A 366 15.33 17.99 -23.18
CA ILE A 366 14.70 16.99 -24.07
C ILE A 366 13.18 17.15 -24.12
N LEU A 367 12.56 17.41 -22.97
CA LEU A 367 11.10 17.52 -22.84
C LEU A 367 10.63 18.96 -23.12
N PRO A 368 9.46 19.15 -23.75
CA PRO A 368 8.85 20.47 -23.90
C PRO A 368 8.55 21.13 -22.54
N GLU A 369 8.71 22.45 -22.45
CA GLU A 369 8.49 23.20 -21.19
C GLU A 369 7.07 23.02 -20.65
N GLU A 370 6.05 23.04 -21.51
CA GLU A 370 4.65 22.81 -21.12
C GLU A 370 4.45 21.43 -20.47
N PHE A 371 5.15 20.41 -20.95
CA PHE A 371 5.09 19.06 -20.39
C PHE A 371 5.79 18.99 -19.03
N VAL A 372 6.94 19.68 -18.88
CA VAL A 372 7.64 19.78 -17.59
C VAL A 372 6.76 20.49 -16.55
N GLN A 373 6.01 21.51 -16.95
CA GLN A 373 5.04 22.19 -16.10
C GLN A 373 3.88 21.26 -15.71
N GLU A 374 3.32 20.49 -16.66
CA GLU A 374 2.28 19.48 -16.41
C GLU A 374 2.76 18.47 -15.34
N VAL A 375 3.95 17.89 -15.50
CA VAL A 375 4.54 16.95 -14.53
C VAL A 375 4.74 17.61 -13.16
N SER A 376 5.19 18.86 -13.12
CA SER A 376 5.47 19.58 -11.88
C SER A 376 4.21 19.94 -11.10
N SER A 377 3.07 20.05 -11.78
CA SER A 377 1.77 20.37 -11.19
C SER A 377 1.03 19.17 -10.59
N PHE A 378 1.49 17.95 -10.88
CA PHE A 378 0.87 16.73 -10.39
C PHE A 378 0.98 16.62 -8.86
N ASP A 379 -0.15 16.36 -8.20
CA ASP A 379 -0.23 16.34 -6.74
C ASP A 379 0.32 15.02 -6.18
N PHE A 380 1.40 15.15 -5.42
CA PHE A 380 2.06 14.07 -4.69
C PHE A 380 1.90 14.18 -3.16
N LYS A 381 1.04 15.06 -2.64
CA LYS A 381 0.88 15.21 -1.19
C LYS A 381 0.48 13.88 -0.55
N SER A 382 1.11 13.58 0.58
CA SER A 382 0.86 12.39 1.37
C SER A 382 0.53 12.76 2.81
N PRO A 383 -0.53 12.20 3.41
CA PRO A 383 -0.87 12.41 4.80
C PRO A 383 -0.33 11.32 5.73
N VAL A 384 0.60 10.45 5.32
CA VAL A 384 0.76 9.16 6.03
C VAL A 384 2.12 8.96 6.68
N THR A 385 2.09 8.40 7.89
CA THR A 385 3.27 7.86 8.57
C THR A 385 3.04 6.38 8.83
N LYS A 386 4.04 5.57 8.49
CA LYS A 386 4.04 4.13 8.76
C LYS A 386 4.92 3.86 9.98
N ILE A 387 4.36 3.18 10.98
CA ILE A 387 5.12 2.74 12.16
C ILE A 387 5.03 1.22 12.26
N ASN A 388 6.18 0.55 12.33
CA ASN A 388 6.26 -0.88 12.53
C ASN A 388 6.73 -1.14 13.97
N VAL A 389 6.01 -1.97 14.72
CA VAL A 389 6.26 -2.16 16.15
C VAL A 389 6.43 -3.64 16.47
N ALA A 390 7.55 -4.00 17.09
CA ALA A 390 7.75 -5.30 17.72
C ALA A 390 7.23 -5.24 19.15
N VAL A 391 6.38 -6.19 19.54
CA VAL A 391 5.87 -6.33 20.90
C VAL A 391 6.11 -7.74 21.45
N ASN A 392 6.31 -7.85 22.76
CA ASN A 392 6.51 -9.12 23.47
C ASN A 392 5.21 -9.74 24.03
N ARG A 393 4.06 -9.09 23.79
CA ARG A 393 2.72 -9.60 24.09
C ARG A 393 1.67 -8.94 23.22
N LEU A 394 0.51 -9.56 23.07
CA LEU A 394 -0.62 -8.93 22.40
C LEU A 394 -1.13 -7.70 23.17
N PRO A 395 -1.57 -6.64 22.46
CA PRO A 395 -2.38 -5.58 23.04
C PRO A 395 -3.62 -6.18 23.72
N ASN A 396 -4.04 -5.59 24.85
CA ASN A 396 -5.21 -6.03 25.61
C ASN A 396 -6.22 -4.87 25.70
N PHE A 397 -7.18 -4.85 24.78
CA PHE A 397 -8.12 -3.73 24.67
C PHE A 397 -9.15 -3.74 25.79
N THR A 398 -9.37 -2.59 26.44
CA THR A 398 -10.33 -2.45 27.54
C THR A 398 -11.76 -2.82 27.12
N ALA A 399 -12.15 -2.45 25.88
CA ALA A 399 -13.46 -2.77 25.32
C ALA A 399 -13.66 -4.27 25.02
N MET A 400 -12.57 -4.98 24.70
CA MET A 400 -12.58 -6.42 24.43
C MET A 400 -11.31 -7.10 24.97
N PRO A 401 -11.26 -7.40 26.28
CA PRO A 401 -10.08 -7.99 26.90
C PRO A 401 -9.75 -9.38 26.37
N ASN A 402 -8.46 -9.69 26.31
CA ASN A 402 -7.95 -10.98 25.86
C ASN A 402 -8.44 -12.12 26.76
N LYS A 403 -8.83 -13.24 26.15
CA LYS A 403 -9.28 -14.44 26.89
C LYS A 403 -8.13 -15.14 27.62
N SER A 404 -6.94 -15.10 27.02
CA SER A 404 -5.70 -15.64 27.56
C SER A 404 -4.51 -14.86 27.00
N ASP A 405 -3.41 -14.87 27.74
CA ASP A 405 -2.18 -14.20 27.32
C ASP A 405 -1.70 -14.74 25.97
N ASN A 406 -1.31 -13.83 25.08
CA ASN A 406 -0.71 -14.12 23.77
C ASN A 406 -1.51 -15.08 22.87
N THR A 407 -2.82 -15.19 23.09
CA THR A 407 -3.73 -15.91 22.20
C THR A 407 -4.54 -14.89 21.41
N PRO A 408 -4.33 -14.77 20.08
CA PRO A 408 -5.11 -13.86 19.25
C PRO A 408 -6.61 -14.16 19.30
N GLY A 409 -7.42 -13.11 19.28
CA GLY A 409 -8.88 -13.17 19.22
C GLY A 409 -9.42 -12.39 18.02
N PRO A 410 -10.76 -12.36 17.81
CA PRO A 410 -11.39 -11.69 16.67
C PRO A 410 -10.93 -10.23 16.47
N ASN A 411 -10.78 -9.49 17.56
CA ASN A 411 -10.29 -8.11 17.57
C ASN A 411 -8.82 -7.94 17.11
N HIS A 412 -8.08 -9.03 16.88
CA HIS A 412 -6.70 -9.03 16.40
C HIS A 412 -6.55 -9.52 14.95
N PHE A 413 -7.64 -9.94 14.30
CA PHE A 413 -7.60 -10.56 12.97
C PHE A 413 -7.94 -9.62 11.82
N GLY A 414 -8.58 -8.48 12.12
CA GLY A 414 -8.95 -7.45 11.15
C GLY A 414 -8.09 -6.20 11.24
N THR A 415 -8.62 -5.11 10.69
CA THR A 415 -8.12 -3.76 10.91
C THR A 415 -8.66 -3.21 12.23
N ILE A 416 -7.82 -2.55 13.02
CA ILE A 416 -8.21 -1.90 14.28
C ILE A 416 -8.17 -0.39 14.07
N HIS A 417 -9.30 0.30 14.26
CA HIS A 417 -9.43 1.73 14.05
C HIS A 417 -9.45 2.47 15.40
N LEU A 418 -8.46 3.33 15.65
CA LEU A 418 -8.37 4.15 16.86
C LEU A 418 -8.48 5.63 16.51
N ASN A 419 -8.99 6.43 17.44
CA ASN A 419 -9.41 7.81 17.21
C ASN A 419 -10.43 7.93 16.05
N CYS A 420 -11.32 6.93 15.95
CA CYS A 420 -12.31 6.76 14.87
C CYS A 420 -13.72 6.60 15.43
N GLU A 421 -14.02 7.24 16.54
CA GLU A 421 -15.34 7.18 17.18
C GLU A 421 -16.39 8.05 16.47
N ARG A 422 -15.92 9.11 15.79
CA ARG A 422 -16.74 10.13 15.13
C ARG A 422 -16.01 10.72 13.94
N THR A 423 -16.75 11.11 12.89
CA THR A 423 -16.13 11.64 11.66
C THR A 423 -15.46 13.01 11.87
N ASP A 424 -15.91 13.80 12.86
CA ASP A 424 -15.28 15.09 13.18
C ASP A 424 -13.86 14.97 13.73
N LEU A 425 -13.49 13.82 14.32
CA LEU A 425 -12.10 13.55 14.74
C LEU A 425 -11.18 13.44 13.52
N LEU A 426 -11.66 12.81 12.45
CA LEU A 426 -10.93 12.71 11.18
C LEU A 426 -10.72 14.11 10.56
N ASN A 427 -11.76 14.96 10.62
CA ASN A 427 -11.68 16.34 10.12
C ASN A 427 -10.69 17.18 10.91
N LYS A 428 -10.72 17.10 12.25
CA LYS A 428 -9.77 17.84 13.10
C LYS A 428 -8.33 17.44 12.84
N ALA A 429 -8.07 16.14 12.65
CA ALA A 429 -6.72 15.67 12.34
C ALA A 429 -6.26 16.17 10.95
N TYR A 430 -7.16 16.21 9.97
CA TYR A 430 -6.89 16.81 8.66
C TYR A 430 -6.59 18.32 8.76
N ASP A 431 -7.37 19.07 9.55
CA ASP A 431 -7.18 20.51 9.75
C ASP A 431 -5.79 20.83 10.31
N SER A 432 -5.30 20.05 11.28
CA SER A 432 -3.92 20.16 11.77
C SER A 432 -2.89 19.94 10.66
N ALA A 433 -3.05 18.87 9.86
CA ALA A 433 -2.12 18.57 8.77
C ALA A 433 -2.09 19.65 7.68
N MET A 434 -3.25 20.26 7.39
CA MET A 434 -3.36 21.39 6.46
C MET A 434 -2.53 22.60 6.91
N LEU A 435 -2.35 22.78 8.23
CA LEU A 435 -1.52 23.82 8.82
C LEU A 435 -0.04 23.39 8.97
N GLY A 436 0.32 22.19 8.52
CA GLY A 436 1.65 21.60 8.73
C GLY A 436 1.88 21.14 10.17
N GLU A 437 0.83 20.99 10.98
CA GLU A 437 0.91 20.60 12.37
C GLU A 437 0.72 19.08 12.53
N ILE A 438 1.38 18.51 13.54
CA ILE A 438 1.18 17.10 13.90
C ILE A 438 -0.10 17.00 14.73
N PRO A 439 -1.11 16.24 14.29
CA PRO A 439 -2.38 16.12 15.02
C PRO A 439 -2.16 15.56 16.43
N GLU A 440 -2.94 16.05 17.38
CA GLU A 440 -2.96 15.52 18.76
C GLU A 440 -3.56 14.10 18.79
N LEU A 441 -4.64 13.90 18.04
CA LEU A 441 -5.33 12.62 17.86
C LEU A 441 -5.29 12.22 16.38
N PRO A 442 -4.18 11.61 15.89
CA PRO A 442 -4.15 11.10 14.53
C PRO A 442 -5.16 9.96 14.37
N MET A 443 -5.75 9.81 13.19
CA MET A 443 -6.43 8.57 12.81
C MET A 443 -5.38 7.44 12.77
N ILE A 444 -5.59 6.35 13.51
CA ILE A 444 -4.66 5.22 13.57
C ILE A 444 -5.35 3.98 13.04
N GLU A 445 -4.81 3.44 11.95
CA GLU A 445 -5.10 2.10 11.50
C GLU A 445 -4.04 1.14 12.04
N MET A 446 -4.47 0.11 12.77
CA MET A 446 -3.60 -0.86 13.39
C MET A 446 -3.93 -2.28 12.92
N CYS A 447 -2.91 -3.02 12.52
CA CYS A 447 -3.03 -4.41 12.09
C CYS A 447 -1.99 -5.29 12.79
N ILE A 448 -2.36 -6.52 13.14
CA ILE A 448 -1.45 -7.47 13.82
C ILE A 448 -1.29 -8.71 12.92
N PRO A 449 -0.49 -8.66 11.83
CA PRO A 449 -0.41 -9.77 10.88
C PRO A 449 0.11 -11.06 11.50
N SER A 450 0.96 -10.96 12.53
CA SER A 450 1.43 -12.12 13.30
C SER A 450 0.35 -12.87 14.08
N SER A 451 -0.85 -12.31 14.21
CA SER A 451 -2.02 -13.02 14.75
C SER A 451 -2.51 -14.14 13.84
N LEU A 452 -2.26 -14.03 12.53
CA LEU A 452 -2.62 -15.04 11.52
C LEU A 452 -1.40 -15.73 10.92
N ASP A 453 -0.24 -15.07 10.92
CA ASP A 453 1.02 -15.59 10.40
C ASP A 453 2.12 -15.64 11.48
N PRO A 454 2.31 -16.78 12.15
CA PRO A 454 3.31 -16.92 13.21
C PRO A 454 4.76 -16.83 12.70
N THR A 455 5.00 -16.79 11.38
CA THR A 455 6.37 -16.72 10.83
C THR A 455 7.01 -15.33 10.92
N LEU A 456 6.23 -14.31 11.32
CA LEU A 456 6.64 -12.91 11.38
C LEU A 456 7.29 -12.49 12.70
N ALA A 457 7.12 -13.26 13.77
CA ALA A 457 7.61 -12.91 15.09
C ALA A 457 8.03 -14.15 15.89
N PRO A 458 8.86 -14.02 16.95
CA PRO A 458 9.14 -15.11 17.86
C PRO A 458 7.88 -15.60 18.59
N GLU A 459 7.94 -16.81 19.17
CA GLU A 459 6.82 -17.37 19.93
C GLU A 459 6.39 -16.43 21.08
N GLY A 460 5.08 -16.20 21.19
CA GLY A 460 4.48 -15.28 22.17
C GLY A 460 4.74 -13.79 21.89
N CYS A 461 5.42 -13.45 20.81
CA CYS A 461 5.69 -12.09 20.39
C CYS A 461 4.90 -11.76 19.12
N HIS A 462 4.72 -10.46 18.85
CA HIS A 462 3.92 -10.01 17.71
C HIS A 462 4.58 -8.84 16.99
N VAL A 463 4.31 -8.76 15.68
CA VAL A 463 4.54 -7.55 14.89
C VAL A 463 3.22 -6.82 14.69
N ILE A 464 3.25 -5.51 14.89
CA ILE A 464 2.13 -4.60 14.70
C ILE A 464 2.49 -3.61 13.61
N SER A 465 1.57 -3.47 12.67
CA SER A 465 1.62 -2.47 11.61
C SER A 465 0.68 -1.33 11.99
N LEU A 466 1.23 -0.17 12.26
CA LEU A 466 0.48 1.07 12.41
C LEU A 466 0.61 1.89 11.13
N PHE A 467 -0.52 2.43 10.69
CA PHE A 467 -0.62 3.37 9.60
C PHE A 467 -1.43 4.56 10.12
N THR A 468 -0.77 5.69 10.29
CA THR A 468 -1.38 6.88 10.85
C THR A 468 -1.62 7.90 9.77
N GLN A 469 -2.73 8.62 9.89
CA GLN A 469 -3.15 9.59 8.89
C GLN A 469 -3.19 11.01 9.43
N TYR A 470 -2.98 11.91 8.47
CA TYR A 470 -2.82 13.35 8.54
C TYR A 470 -1.50 13.77 9.21
N THR A 471 -0.40 13.12 8.83
CA THR A 471 0.95 13.63 9.07
C THR A 471 1.46 14.37 7.83
N PRO A 472 1.80 15.66 7.94
CA PRO A 472 2.23 16.44 6.79
C PRO A 472 3.67 16.09 6.36
N TYR A 473 3.98 16.30 5.08
CA TYR A 473 5.33 16.11 4.53
C TYR A 473 6.34 17.10 5.11
N GLU A 474 5.95 18.37 5.18
CA GLU A 474 6.72 19.46 5.79
C GLU A 474 5.96 19.99 7.01
N LEU A 475 6.68 20.27 8.09
CA LEU A 475 6.09 20.75 9.33
C LEU A 475 5.97 22.28 9.34
N SER A 476 5.02 22.79 10.13
CA SER A 476 4.75 24.21 10.28
C SER A 476 6.03 25.01 10.60
N GLY A 477 6.15 26.17 9.97
CA GLY A 477 7.36 27.01 10.04
C GLY A 477 8.54 26.52 9.20
N GLY A 478 8.31 25.60 8.25
CA GLY A 478 9.33 25.04 7.36
C GLY A 478 10.25 24.02 8.02
N ARG A 479 9.81 23.47 9.17
CA ARG A 479 10.58 22.48 9.92
C ARG A 479 10.57 21.15 9.19
N GLN A 480 11.69 20.44 9.26
CA GLN A 480 11.84 19.10 8.71
C GLN A 480 11.64 18.06 9.80
N TRP A 481 11.28 16.84 9.40
CA TRP A 481 11.24 15.70 10.31
C TRP A 481 12.67 15.28 10.70
N ASP A 482 13.03 15.49 11.96
CA ASP A 482 14.23 14.93 12.57
C ASP A 482 13.88 13.73 13.47
N GLU A 483 14.90 13.03 13.97
CA GLU A 483 14.70 11.83 14.78
C GLU A 483 13.96 12.13 16.10
N GLU A 484 14.20 13.30 16.72
CA GLU A 484 13.49 13.71 17.94
C GLU A 484 11.99 13.91 17.68
N THR A 485 11.63 14.58 16.58
CA THR A 485 10.24 14.80 16.20
C THR A 485 9.55 13.49 15.81
N LYS A 486 10.27 12.58 15.14
CA LYS A 486 9.80 11.23 14.81
C LYS A 486 9.48 10.43 16.08
N ASP A 487 10.41 10.40 17.03
CA ASP A 487 10.24 9.70 18.30
C ASP A 487 9.08 10.28 19.11
N MET A 488 8.98 11.62 19.21
CA MET A 488 7.87 12.30 19.88
C MET A 488 6.52 11.93 19.25
N TYR A 489 6.42 11.91 17.92
CA TYR A 489 5.19 11.51 17.25
C TYR A 489 4.84 10.05 17.51
N CYS A 490 5.83 9.15 17.45
CA CYS A 490 5.60 7.74 17.75
C CYS A 490 5.12 7.52 19.19
N ASP A 491 5.71 8.24 20.15
CA ASP A 491 5.29 8.18 21.56
C ASP A 491 3.85 8.68 21.73
N ARG A 492 3.44 9.75 21.03
CA ARG A 492 2.04 10.21 20.99
C ARG A 492 1.09 9.17 20.43
N VAL A 493 1.46 8.49 19.34
CA VAL A 493 0.66 7.39 18.78
C VAL A 493 0.54 6.25 19.80
N PHE A 494 1.62 5.94 20.52
CA PHE A 494 1.60 4.92 21.56
C PHE A 494 0.77 5.33 22.78
N ASP A 495 0.77 6.60 23.16
CA ASP A 495 -0.12 7.14 24.21
C ASP A 495 -1.59 7.00 23.82
N CYS A 496 -1.94 7.24 22.55
CA CYS A 496 -3.28 6.99 22.05
C CYS A 496 -3.62 5.49 22.20
N ILE A 497 -2.76 4.59 21.74
CA ILE A 497 -2.99 3.13 21.84
C ILE A 497 -3.09 2.69 23.31
N GLU A 498 -2.25 3.23 24.20
CA GLU A 498 -2.26 2.93 25.64
C GLU A 498 -3.62 3.24 26.28
N ALA A 499 -4.31 4.29 25.84
CA ALA A 499 -5.65 4.62 26.33
C ALA A 499 -6.68 3.52 26.01
N TYR A 500 -6.58 2.88 24.84
CA TYR A 500 -7.48 1.77 24.45
C TYR A 500 -7.00 0.41 24.98
N ALA A 501 -5.69 0.21 25.09
CA ALA A 501 -5.05 -1.04 25.47
C ALA A 501 -3.92 -0.82 26.49
N PRO A 502 -4.25 -0.58 27.77
CA PRO A 502 -3.26 -0.35 28.82
C PRO A 502 -2.21 -1.47 28.92
N GLY A 503 -0.95 -1.09 29.13
CA GLY A 503 0.22 -1.97 29.13
C GLY A 503 0.83 -2.21 27.75
N PHE A 504 0.33 -1.54 26.70
CA PHE A 504 0.87 -1.59 25.35
C PHE A 504 2.29 -1.04 25.28
N LYS A 505 2.56 0.15 25.85
CA LYS A 505 3.90 0.75 25.83
C LYS A 505 4.94 -0.16 26.47
N ASP A 506 4.60 -0.77 27.60
CA ASP A 506 5.46 -1.72 28.31
C ASP A 506 5.73 -3.02 27.53
N SER A 507 4.96 -3.29 26.47
CA SER A 507 5.15 -4.46 25.61
C SER A 507 6.12 -4.21 24.46
N VAL A 508 6.41 -2.94 24.13
CA VAL A 508 7.21 -2.56 22.96
C VAL A 508 8.66 -3.00 23.13
N VAL A 509 9.17 -3.74 22.15
CA VAL A 509 10.55 -4.24 22.07
C VAL A 509 11.38 -3.41 21.09
N GLY A 510 10.75 -2.86 20.06
CA GLY A 510 11.40 -2.02 19.06
C GLY A 510 10.40 -1.39 18.10
N ARG A 511 10.85 -0.36 17.38
CA ARG A 511 10.04 0.41 16.43
C ARG A 511 10.84 0.84 15.20
N ASP A 512 10.15 0.99 14.08
CA ASP A 512 10.65 1.61 12.83
C ASP A 512 9.61 2.64 12.38
N ILE A 513 10.02 3.90 12.28
CA ILE A 513 9.15 5.06 12.01
C ILE A 513 9.49 5.61 10.63
N LEU A 514 8.49 5.62 9.74
CA LEU A 514 8.61 6.05 8.35
C LEU A 514 7.63 7.19 8.08
N THR A 515 8.11 8.41 8.26
CA THR A 515 7.39 9.66 7.92
C THR A 515 7.28 9.86 6.41
N PRO A 516 6.46 10.80 5.90
CA PRO A 516 6.37 11.03 4.46
C PRO A 516 7.73 11.29 3.77
N PRO A 517 8.67 12.10 4.33
CA PRO A 517 10.01 12.22 3.76
C PRO A 517 10.85 10.93 3.81
N ASP A 518 10.69 10.11 4.86
CA ASP A 518 11.35 8.79 4.93
C ASP A 518 10.81 7.85 3.84
N LEU A 519 9.50 7.86 3.61
CA LEU A 519 8.85 7.07 2.57
C LEU A 519 9.37 7.46 1.17
N GLU A 520 9.52 8.76 0.90
CA GLU A 520 10.14 9.26 -0.32
C GLU A 520 11.59 8.77 -0.46
N ARG A 521 12.43 9.05 0.54
CA ARG A 521 13.87 8.76 0.51
C ARG A 521 14.15 7.26 0.36
N ILE A 522 13.49 6.42 1.16
CA ILE A 522 13.78 4.98 1.23
C ILE A 522 13.16 4.23 0.05
N PHE A 523 11.92 4.54 -0.33
CA PHE A 523 11.16 3.76 -1.31
C PHE A 523 10.99 4.45 -2.66
N GLY A 524 11.34 5.73 -2.79
CA GLY A 524 11.14 6.51 -4.01
C GLY A 524 9.70 6.98 -4.20
N LEU A 525 8.93 7.06 -3.12
CA LEU A 525 7.54 7.52 -3.11
C LEU A 525 7.51 9.04 -3.06
N THR A 526 7.57 9.73 -4.20
CA THR A 526 7.51 11.20 -4.26
C THR A 526 6.36 11.76 -3.41
N GLY A 527 6.66 12.79 -2.62
CA GLY A 527 5.81 13.41 -1.60
C GLY A 527 5.45 12.50 -0.44
N GLY A 528 6.09 11.34 -0.30
CA GLY A 528 5.71 10.25 0.60
C GLY A 528 4.42 9.54 0.20
N ASN A 529 3.91 9.75 -1.02
CA ASN A 529 2.58 9.29 -1.41
C ASN A 529 2.60 7.83 -1.88
N ILE A 530 1.94 6.98 -1.11
CA ILE A 530 1.89 5.53 -1.31
C ILE A 530 1.17 5.09 -2.60
N PHE A 531 0.44 6.01 -3.24
CA PHE A 531 -0.23 5.78 -4.50
C PHE A 531 0.56 6.32 -5.71
N HIS A 532 1.76 6.88 -5.49
CA HIS A 532 2.56 7.59 -6.50
C HIS A 532 1.80 8.80 -7.08
N GLY A 533 1.01 9.49 -6.25
CA GLY A 533 0.19 10.65 -6.62
C GLY A 533 -1.23 10.54 -6.08
N ALA A 534 -1.86 11.69 -5.83
CA ALA A 534 -3.24 11.76 -5.35
C ALA A 534 -4.19 10.98 -6.26
N MET A 535 -5.26 10.45 -5.66
CA MET A 535 -6.31 9.66 -6.31
C MET A 535 -7.60 10.49 -6.47
N SER A 536 -7.45 11.80 -6.68
CA SER A 536 -8.55 12.72 -6.99
C SER A 536 -9.08 12.50 -8.41
N LEU A 537 -10.32 12.90 -8.69
CA LEU A 537 -10.97 12.66 -9.99
C LEU A 537 -10.17 13.17 -11.19
N ASP A 538 -9.46 14.27 -11.04
CA ASP A 538 -8.59 14.88 -12.05
C ASP A 538 -7.28 14.10 -12.27
N GLN A 539 -6.92 13.17 -11.39
CA GLN A 539 -5.70 12.33 -11.45
C GLN A 539 -6.01 10.81 -11.53
N LEU A 540 -7.19 10.45 -12.04
CA LEU A 540 -7.64 9.06 -12.25
C LEU A 540 -7.81 8.72 -13.73
N TYR A 541 -7.82 7.42 -14.02
CA TYR A 541 -8.11 6.85 -15.33
C TYR A 541 -7.28 7.48 -16.46
N PHE A 542 -7.91 8.07 -17.48
CA PHE A 542 -7.20 8.68 -18.62
C PHE A 542 -6.38 9.91 -18.23
N SER A 543 -6.67 10.53 -17.09
CA SER A 543 -5.91 11.66 -16.56
C SER A 543 -4.77 11.21 -15.63
N ARG A 544 -4.47 9.91 -15.50
CA ARG A 544 -3.39 9.41 -14.64
C ARG A 544 -2.15 8.96 -15.44
N PRO A 545 -0.97 9.56 -15.25
CA PRO A 545 -0.68 10.70 -14.36
C PRO A 545 -1.22 12.02 -14.89
N PHE A 546 -1.35 12.14 -16.20
CA PHE A 546 -1.95 13.27 -16.87
C PHE A 546 -2.37 12.83 -18.29
N PRO A 547 -3.30 13.54 -18.96
CA PRO A 547 -3.88 13.10 -20.23
C PRO A 547 -2.83 12.77 -21.31
N SER A 548 -1.70 13.48 -21.32
CA SER A 548 -0.64 13.27 -22.31
C SER A 548 0.12 11.93 -22.14
N CYS A 549 0.02 11.28 -20.96
CA CYS A 549 0.62 9.97 -20.65
C CYS A 549 -0.38 8.91 -20.15
N GLY A 550 -1.68 9.19 -20.19
CA GLY A 550 -2.73 8.28 -19.68
C GLY A 550 -2.79 6.91 -20.37
N SER A 551 -2.27 6.81 -21.61
CA SER A 551 -2.17 5.57 -22.38
C SER A 551 -0.85 4.80 -22.16
N TYR A 552 -0.12 5.09 -21.07
CA TYR A 552 1.21 4.55 -20.71
C TYR A 552 2.36 5.01 -21.62
N ARG A 553 2.06 5.52 -22.82
CA ARG A 553 3.04 6.10 -23.75
C ARG A 553 3.43 7.50 -23.31
N THR A 554 4.70 7.83 -23.47
CA THR A 554 5.24 9.16 -23.13
C THR A 554 5.58 9.97 -24.39
N PRO A 555 5.92 11.27 -24.27
CA PRO A 555 6.44 12.04 -25.40
C PRO A 555 7.76 11.50 -25.98
N ILE A 556 8.52 10.73 -25.20
CA ILE A 556 9.74 10.06 -25.65
C ILE A 556 9.35 8.68 -26.19
N LYS A 557 9.58 8.46 -27.48
CA LYS A 557 9.23 7.19 -28.13
C LYS A 557 10.00 6.04 -27.48
N GLY A 558 9.33 4.93 -27.21
CA GLY A 558 9.96 3.77 -26.55
C GLY A 558 10.14 3.91 -25.04
N LEU A 559 9.82 5.06 -24.45
CA LEU A 559 9.69 5.22 -23.00
C LEU A 559 8.23 5.08 -22.59
N TYR A 560 7.98 4.22 -21.60
CA TYR A 560 6.66 3.93 -21.04
C TYR A 560 6.67 4.09 -19.52
N LEU A 561 5.52 4.43 -18.96
CA LEU A 561 5.31 4.33 -17.51
C LEU A 561 4.73 2.96 -17.17
N CYS A 562 5.12 2.38 -16.04
CA CYS A 562 4.59 1.10 -15.56
C CYS A 562 4.38 1.06 -14.03
N GLY A 563 4.66 2.15 -13.33
CA GLY A 563 4.45 2.28 -11.88
C GLY A 563 3.04 2.74 -11.50
N SER A 564 2.78 2.88 -10.19
CA SER A 564 1.48 3.30 -9.66
C SER A 564 1.09 4.75 -9.97
N GLY A 565 2.01 5.52 -10.55
CA GLY A 565 1.69 6.84 -11.11
C GLY A 565 0.89 6.76 -12.41
N SER A 566 0.72 5.57 -12.98
CA SER A 566 -0.18 5.30 -14.10
C SER A 566 -1.49 4.66 -13.62
N HIS A 567 -2.52 4.71 -14.46
CA HIS A 567 -3.75 3.94 -14.27
C HIS A 567 -3.42 2.46 -13.95
N PRO A 568 -4.17 1.76 -13.08
CA PRO A 568 -5.29 2.21 -12.24
C PRO A 568 -4.90 2.94 -10.96
N GLY A 569 -3.61 3.09 -10.71
CA GLY A 569 -3.08 3.86 -9.59
C GLY A 569 -2.44 3.02 -8.51
N GLY A 570 -2.59 3.50 -7.29
CA GLY A 570 -1.92 3.00 -6.10
C GLY A 570 -2.43 1.66 -5.58
N GLY A 571 -1.68 1.09 -4.62
CA GLY A 571 -1.92 -0.24 -4.06
C GLY A 571 -1.12 -1.35 -4.73
N VAL A 572 -1.09 -2.53 -4.11
CA VAL A 572 -0.36 -3.70 -4.62
C VAL A 572 -1.17 -4.40 -5.73
N MET A 573 -1.47 -3.68 -6.81
CA MET A 573 -2.34 -4.14 -7.89
C MET A 573 -1.63 -5.01 -8.93
N GLY A 574 -0.42 -4.64 -9.35
CA GLY A 574 0.24 -5.20 -10.52
C GLY A 574 -0.34 -4.74 -11.86
N ALA A 575 -1.56 -4.17 -11.87
CA ALA A 575 -2.27 -3.74 -13.07
C ALA A 575 -1.50 -2.69 -13.91
N PRO A 576 -0.88 -1.63 -13.32
CA PRO A 576 -0.10 -0.69 -14.11
C PRO A 576 1.03 -1.37 -14.89
N GLY A 577 1.74 -2.30 -14.26
CA GLY A 577 2.80 -3.07 -14.88
C GLY A 577 2.31 -3.97 -16.02
N ARG A 578 1.22 -4.70 -15.79
CA ARG A 578 0.60 -5.56 -16.81
C ARG A 578 0.10 -4.73 -18.00
N ASN A 579 -0.59 -3.63 -17.76
CA ASN A 579 -1.17 -2.79 -18.80
C ASN A 579 -0.07 -2.14 -19.65
N ALA A 580 1.00 -1.64 -19.02
CA ALA A 580 2.18 -1.15 -19.73
C ALA A 580 2.80 -2.23 -20.63
N ALA A 581 2.96 -3.47 -20.13
CA ALA A 581 3.48 -4.57 -20.93
C ALA A 581 2.59 -4.91 -22.13
N MET A 582 1.25 -4.83 -21.98
CA MET A 582 0.32 -5.04 -23.09
C MET A 582 0.40 -3.92 -24.14
N VAL A 583 0.58 -2.67 -23.71
CA VAL A 583 0.81 -1.52 -24.60
C VAL A 583 2.12 -1.70 -25.38
N VAL A 584 3.22 -2.06 -24.70
CA VAL A 584 4.51 -2.34 -25.32
C VAL A 584 4.39 -3.43 -26.38
N LYS A 585 3.73 -4.55 -26.05
CA LYS A 585 3.52 -5.65 -27.01
C LYS A 585 2.75 -5.22 -28.26
N ALA A 586 1.81 -4.29 -28.14
CA ALA A 586 1.04 -3.77 -29.27
C ALA A 586 1.86 -2.83 -30.17
N ASP A 587 2.90 -2.18 -29.63
CA ASP A 587 3.78 -1.28 -30.38
C ASP A 587 4.94 -2.01 -31.07
N MET A 588 5.32 -3.21 -30.60
CA MET A 588 6.40 -4.02 -31.18
C MET A 588 5.99 -4.91 -32.35
N LEU A 589 4.71 -5.23 -32.47
CA LEU A 589 4.16 -6.28 -33.33
C LEU A 589 3.19 -5.69 -34.35
#